data_AF-A0A7R7FSB5-F1
#
_entry.id   AF-A0A7R7FSB5-F1
#
_cell.length_a   1.000
_cell.length_b   1.000
_cell.length_c   1.000
_cell.angle_alpha   90.00
_cell.angle_beta   90.00
_cell.angle_gamma   90.00
#
_symmetry.space_group_name_H-M   'P 1'
#
loop_
_entity.id
_entity.type
_entity.pdbx_description
1 polymer ?
#
loop_
_entity_poly.entity_id
_entity_poly.type
_entity_poly.pdbx_seq_one_letter_code
_entity_poly.pdbx_strand_id
1 'polypeptide(L)'
;MRSIDDEIRELSPWFHNLHLPDGRETAPDHFLGDFPSFKWREIAPSIPDDLSGWSALDIGCNAGFYSFELARRGARVLGIDCDSHYLDQARWAAGQYGLEGLVDFRQMQVYDLARLTGKFDLVLFMGVFYHLRYPMLALDIVAQKTAGMMLFQTVTMPGREVAGQSDFWINERDALLEKGWPKLAFIEERFAGDPTNWWIANHAAVEAMLRSAGMRITGHPGDEIYLCEPDPEKPSCMTTWNRSEYLSAVQAQKDDL
;
A
#
# COMPACT_ATOMS: atom_id res chain seq x y z
N MET A 1 11.65 -35.17 -11.17
CA MET A 1 10.88 -33.92 -11.04
C MET A 1 10.80 -33.63 -9.55
N ARG A 2 11.10 -32.41 -9.09
CA ARG A 2 10.91 -32.08 -7.66
C ARG A 2 9.41 -32.05 -7.35
N SER A 3 9.03 -32.35 -6.12
CA SER A 3 7.64 -32.18 -5.70
C SER A 3 7.41 -30.70 -5.35
N ILE A 4 6.20 -30.19 -5.58
CA ILE A 4 5.83 -28.83 -5.16
C ILE A 4 5.98 -28.66 -3.64
N ASP A 5 5.85 -29.72 -2.83
CA ASP A 5 6.09 -29.65 -1.37
C ASP A 5 7.56 -29.42 -1.02
N ASP A 6 8.48 -29.90 -1.86
CA ASP A 6 9.91 -29.59 -1.73
C ASP A 6 10.15 -28.13 -2.14
N GLU A 7 9.51 -27.66 -3.20
CA GLU A 7 9.65 -26.27 -3.68
C GLU A 7 9.10 -25.26 -2.65
N ILE A 8 7.94 -25.51 -2.05
CA ILE A 8 7.37 -24.69 -0.96
C ILE A 8 8.34 -24.65 0.23
N ARG A 9 8.92 -25.79 0.62
CA ARG A 9 9.90 -25.85 1.71
C ARG A 9 11.21 -25.11 1.38
N GLU A 10 11.70 -25.23 0.16
CA GLU A 10 12.90 -24.52 -0.30
C GLU A 10 12.72 -23.00 -0.26
N LEU A 11 11.51 -22.51 -0.57
CA LEU A 11 11.18 -21.09 -0.56
C LEU A 11 10.73 -20.58 0.82
N SER A 12 10.77 -21.40 1.86
CA SER A 12 10.42 -20.96 3.21
C SER A 12 11.43 -19.96 3.79
N PRO A 13 11.04 -19.07 4.72
CA PRO A 13 9.70 -18.96 5.31
C PRO A 13 8.71 -18.20 4.42
N TRP A 14 7.43 -18.56 4.50
CA TRP A 14 6.32 -17.89 3.82
C TRP A 14 5.56 -16.98 4.79
N PHE A 15 5.25 -15.76 4.36
CA PHE A 15 4.37 -14.87 5.12
C PHE A 15 2.92 -14.95 4.62
N HIS A 16 2.71 -14.87 3.30
CA HIS A 16 1.39 -15.13 2.73
C HIS A 16 1.08 -16.62 2.70
N ASN A 17 -0.13 -16.97 3.14
CA ASN A 17 -0.74 -18.25 2.87
C ASN A 17 -1.42 -18.24 1.49
N LEU A 18 -0.76 -18.85 0.51
CA LEU A 18 -1.25 -18.99 -0.86
C LEU A 18 -1.96 -20.33 -1.01
N HIS A 19 -3.17 -20.31 -1.58
CA HIS A 19 -3.98 -21.50 -1.89
C HIS A 19 -3.75 -21.92 -3.34
N LEU A 20 -2.86 -22.88 -3.55
CA LEU A 20 -2.45 -23.34 -4.87
C LEU A 20 -3.57 -24.12 -5.58
N PRO A 21 -3.57 -24.18 -6.93
CA PRO A 21 -4.65 -24.84 -7.68
C PRO A 21 -4.83 -26.33 -7.38
N ASP A 22 -3.81 -26.99 -6.84
CA ASP A 22 -3.84 -28.40 -6.46
C ASP A 22 -4.29 -28.65 -5.00
N GLY A 23 -4.70 -27.59 -4.29
CA GLY A 23 -5.21 -27.65 -2.93
C GLY A 23 -4.15 -27.52 -1.84
N ARG A 24 -2.89 -27.26 -2.18
CA ARG A 24 -1.83 -26.99 -1.19
C ARG A 24 -1.79 -25.55 -0.72
N GLU A 25 -1.26 -25.39 0.49
CA GLU A 25 -1.12 -24.12 1.18
C GLU A 25 0.36 -23.86 1.52
N THR A 26 0.81 -22.62 1.36
CA THR A 26 2.21 -22.24 1.66
C THR A 26 2.47 -21.95 3.14
N ALA A 27 1.44 -21.51 3.88
CA ALA A 27 1.55 -21.16 5.31
C ALA A 27 0.23 -21.45 6.08
N PRO A 28 -0.22 -22.72 6.14
CA PRO A 28 -1.52 -23.07 6.74
C PRO A 28 -1.63 -22.76 8.25
N ASP A 29 -0.50 -22.71 8.96
CA ASP A 29 -0.43 -22.46 10.41
C ASP A 29 -0.05 -21.00 10.76
N HIS A 30 -0.33 -20.05 9.85
CA HIS A 30 0.06 -18.66 10.03
C HIS A 30 -0.62 -18.01 11.27
N PHE A 31 0.15 -17.22 12.04
CA PHE A 31 -0.31 -16.68 13.34
C PHE A 31 -1.48 -15.68 13.23
N LEU A 32 -1.72 -15.12 12.05
CA LEU A 32 -2.89 -14.28 11.73
C LEU A 32 -4.07 -15.08 11.13
N GLY A 33 -4.05 -16.41 11.20
CA GLY A 33 -5.00 -17.27 10.48
C GLY A 33 -4.70 -17.31 8.98
N ASP A 34 -5.73 -17.41 8.14
CA ASP A 34 -5.60 -17.48 6.67
C ASP A 34 -5.27 -16.13 6.03
N PHE A 35 -4.12 -15.54 6.40
CA PHE A 35 -3.65 -14.26 5.89
C PHE A 35 -2.92 -14.45 4.55
N PRO A 36 -3.19 -13.61 3.53
CA PRO A 36 -4.08 -12.44 3.52
C PRO A 36 -5.51 -12.70 2.97
N SER A 37 -5.90 -13.96 2.73
CA SER A 37 -7.20 -14.34 2.16
C SER A 37 -8.41 -13.74 2.90
N PHE A 38 -8.43 -13.74 4.24
CA PHE A 38 -9.53 -13.11 4.97
C PHE A 38 -9.59 -11.58 4.77
N LYS A 39 -8.43 -10.91 4.64
CA LYS A 39 -8.36 -9.48 4.34
C LYS A 39 -8.82 -9.19 2.92
N TRP A 40 -8.49 -10.06 1.97
CA TRP A 40 -9.00 -9.95 0.62
C TRP A 40 -10.53 -10.02 0.58
N ARG A 41 -11.16 -10.96 1.30
CA ARG A 41 -12.62 -11.05 1.39
C ARG A 41 -13.29 -9.78 1.92
N GLU A 42 -12.60 -9.03 2.79
CA GLU A 42 -13.05 -7.73 3.32
C GLU A 42 -13.03 -6.64 2.24
N ILE A 43 -11.95 -6.54 1.45
CA ILE A 43 -11.77 -5.44 0.48
C ILE A 43 -12.27 -5.74 -0.94
N ALA A 44 -12.35 -7.02 -1.31
CA ALA A 44 -12.72 -7.49 -2.64
C ALA A 44 -14.04 -6.88 -3.19
N PRO A 45 -15.09 -6.64 -2.38
CA PRO A 45 -16.32 -5.99 -2.84
C PRO A 45 -16.18 -4.52 -3.23
N SER A 46 -15.09 -3.86 -2.83
CA SER A 46 -14.80 -2.45 -3.16
C SER A 46 -13.96 -2.28 -4.41
N ILE A 47 -13.54 -3.39 -5.03
CA ILE A 47 -12.77 -3.43 -6.28
C ILE A 47 -13.71 -4.00 -7.35
N PRO A 48 -13.74 -3.45 -8.58
CA PRO A 48 -14.53 -4.02 -9.67
C PRO A 48 -14.23 -5.49 -9.91
N ASP A 49 -15.26 -6.29 -10.23
CA ASP A 49 -15.11 -7.73 -10.51
C ASP A 49 -14.39 -8.00 -11.84
N ASP A 50 -14.55 -7.10 -12.82
CA ASP A 50 -13.84 -7.12 -14.09
C ASP A 50 -12.85 -5.95 -14.17
N LEU A 51 -11.57 -6.29 -14.22
CA LEU A 51 -10.43 -5.39 -14.36
C LEU A 51 -9.76 -5.55 -15.74
N SER A 52 -10.46 -6.14 -16.72
CA SER A 52 -9.94 -6.30 -18.07
C SER A 52 -9.46 -4.96 -18.65
N GLY A 53 -8.19 -4.92 -19.03
CA GLY A 53 -7.55 -3.73 -19.59
C GLY A 53 -7.03 -2.73 -18.55
N TRP A 54 -7.24 -2.97 -17.26
CA TRP A 54 -6.69 -2.14 -16.20
C TRP A 54 -5.21 -2.44 -15.96
N SER A 55 -4.48 -1.38 -15.61
CA SER A 55 -3.15 -1.45 -15.03
C SER A 55 -3.24 -1.32 -13.52
N ALA A 56 -2.58 -2.22 -12.79
CA ALA A 56 -2.55 -2.21 -11.34
C ALA A 56 -1.13 -2.19 -10.76
N LEU A 57 -0.96 -1.55 -9.61
CA LEU A 57 0.27 -1.53 -8.84
C LEU A 57 0.02 -2.11 -7.45
N ASP A 58 0.81 -3.10 -7.04
CA ASP A 58 0.77 -3.73 -5.73
C ASP A 58 2.07 -3.42 -4.98
N ILE A 59 2.02 -2.50 -4.00
CA ILE A 59 3.18 -1.99 -3.26
C ILE A 59 3.39 -2.83 -2.00
N GLY A 60 4.57 -3.44 -1.87
CA GLY A 60 4.83 -4.43 -0.83
C GLY A 60 4.11 -5.74 -1.12
N CYS A 61 4.24 -6.22 -2.36
CA CYS A 61 3.43 -7.33 -2.86
C CYS A 61 3.70 -8.66 -2.14
N ASN A 62 4.80 -8.77 -1.39
CA ASN A 62 5.24 -10.00 -0.74
C ASN A 62 5.23 -11.17 -1.76
N ALA A 63 4.71 -12.34 -1.39
CA ALA A 63 4.56 -13.49 -2.28
C ALA A 63 3.45 -13.35 -3.35
N GLY A 64 2.91 -12.15 -3.57
CA GLY A 64 2.07 -11.81 -4.72
C GLY A 64 0.58 -12.12 -4.59
N PHE A 65 0.08 -12.45 -3.39
CA PHE A 65 -1.34 -12.84 -3.19
C PHE A 65 -2.31 -11.84 -3.84
N TYR A 66 -2.21 -10.56 -3.48
CA TYR A 66 -3.13 -9.53 -3.99
C TYR A 66 -2.92 -9.31 -5.49
N SER A 67 -1.68 -9.34 -5.96
CA SER A 67 -1.38 -9.32 -7.39
C SER A 67 -2.08 -10.43 -8.17
N PHE A 68 -2.14 -11.66 -7.65
CA PHE A 68 -2.85 -12.75 -8.31
C PHE A 68 -4.36 -12.55 -8.31
N GLU A 69 -4.93 -12.05 -7.22
CA GLU A 69 -6.37 -11.75 -7.15
C GLU A 69 -6.80 -10.68 -8.17
N LEU A 70 -5.99 -9.64 -8.35
CA LEU A 70 -6.23 -8.62 -9.37
C LEU A 70 -6.04 -9.18 -10.79
N ALA A 71 -5.00 -9.99 -11.01
CA ALA A 71 -4.74 -10.62 -12.31
C ALA A 71 -5.85 -11.60 -12.71
N ARG A 72 -6.43 -12.35 -11.76
CA ARG A 72 -7.61 -13.22 -11.99
C ARG A 72 -8.84 -12.45 -12.44
N ARG A 73 -8.95 -11.18 -12.06
CA ARG A 73 -9.98 -10.25 -12.55
C ARG A 73 -9.62 -9.59 -13.88
N GLY A 74 -8.47 -9.89 -14.47
CA GLY A 74 -8.07 -9.42 -15.80
C GLY A 74 -7.11 -8.23 -15.83
N ALA A 75 -6.66 -7.72 -14.67
CA ALA A 75 -5.69 -6.63 -14.61
C ALA A 75 -4.29 -7.08 -15.05
N ARG A 76 -3.52 -6.15 -15.61
CA ARG A 76 -2.05 -6.27 -15.69
C ARG A 76 -1.44 -5.65 -14.45
N VAL A 77 -0.73 -6.45 -13.65
CA VAL A 77 -0.26 -6.03 -12.33
C VAL A 77 1.26 -5.90 -12.33
N LEU A 78 1.75 -4.76 -11.83
CA LEU A 78 3.12 -4.61 -11.38
C LEU A 78 3.14 -4.78 -9.86
N GLY A 79 3.72 -5.87 -9.37
CA GLY A 79 4.04 -6.04 -7.95
C GLY A 79 5.45 -5.55 -7.65
N ILE A 80 5.61 -4.73 -6.61
CA ILE A 80 6.91 -4.31 -6.12
C ILE A 80 7.13 -4.71 -4.67
N ASP A 81 8.35 -5.12 -4.35
CA ASP A 81 8.79 -5.37 -2.99
C ASP A 81 10.30 -5.07 -2.88
N CYS A 82 10.79 -4.76 -1.68
CA CYS A 82 12.23 -4.57 -1.47
C CYS A 82 12.95 -5.89 -1.17
N ASP A 83 12.22 -6.90 -0.70
CA ASP A 83 12.77 -8.21 -0.36
C ASP A 83 12.73 -9.17 -1.56
N SER A 84 13.90 -9.56 -2.06
CA SER A 84 14.02 -10.50 -3.17
C SER A 84 13.43 -11.89 -2.85
N HIS A 85 13.47 -12.32 -1.59
CA HIS A 85 12.92 -13.61 -1.16
C HIS A 85 11.43 -13.71 -1.44
N TYR A 86 10.68 -12.66 -1.10
CA TYR A 86 9.25 -12.58 -1.40
C TYR A 86 8.97 -12.51 -2.90
N LEU A 87 9.81 -11.84 -3.67
CA LEU A 87 9.64 -11.77 -5.12
C LEU A 87 9.92 -13.12 -5.80
N ASP A 88 10.86 -13.90 -5.28
CA ASP A 88 11.14 -15.25 -5.78
C ASP A 88 9.95 -16.19 -5.49
N GLN A 89 9.37 -16.09 -4.29
CA GLN A 89 8.10 -16.74 -3.95
C GLN A 89 6.96 -16.32 -4.91
N ALA A 90 6.80 -15.03 -5.17
CA ALA A 90 5.76 -14.50 -6.05
C ALA A 90 5.92 -14.98 -7.50
N ARG A 91 7.15 -14.99 -8.03
CA ARG A 91 7.42 -15.49 -9.38
C ARG A 91 7.16 -16.98 -9.50
N TRP A 92 7.55 -17.77 -8.49
CA TRP A 92 7.23 -19.19 -8.45
C TRP A 92 5.71 -19.42 -8.41
N ALA A 93 5.00 -18.71 -7.54
CA ALA A 93 3.55 -18.83 -7.40
C ALA A 93 2.80 -18.39 -8.67
N ALA A 94 3.28 -17.36 -9.37
CA ALA A 94 2.74 -16.95 -10.66
C ALA A 94 2.71 -18.10 -11.66
N GLY A 95 3.77 -18.93 -11.68
CA GLY A 95 3.83 -20.13 -12.50
C GLY A 95 2.87 -21.23 -12.09
N GLN A 96 2.66 -21.41 -10.77
CA GLN A 96 1.65 -22.35 -10.28
C GLN A 96 0.23 -21.93 -10.69
N TYR A 97 -0.03 -20.63 -10.78
CA TYR A 97 -1.33 -20.08 -11.19
C TYR A 97 -1.50 -19.87 -12.69
N GLY A 98 -0.44 -19.97 -13.49
CA GLY A 98 -0.46 -19.64 -14.93
C GLY A 98 -0.72 -18.16 -15.21
N LEU A 99 -0.23 -17.27 -14.33
CA LEU A 99 -0.48 -15.83 -14.38
C LEU A 99 0.73 -15.00 -14.86
N GLU A 100 1.82 -15.64 -15.29
CA GLU A 100 3.08 -14.96 -15.66
C GLU A 100 2.93 -13.95 -16.81
N GLY A 101 1.87 -14.07 -17.61
CA GLY A 101 1.54 -13.11 -18.66
C GLY A 101 0.80 -11.85 -18.18
N LEU A 102 0.31 -11.84 -16.95
CA LEU A 102 -0.49 -10.75 -16.36
C LEU A 102 0.20 -10.07 -15.17
N VAL A 103 1.18 -10.70 -14.54
CA VAL A 103 1.92 -10.14 -13.40
C VAL A 103 3.40 -9.95 -13.74
N ASP A 104 3.96 -8.81 -13.35
CA ASP A 104 5.39 -8.51 -13.35
C ASP A 104 5.83 -8.14 -11.93
N PHE A 105 6.94 -8.70 -11.47
CA PHE A 105 7.43 -8.53 -10.11
C PHE A 105 8.83 -7.90 -10.11
N ARG A 106 8.97 -6.73 -9.50
CA ARG A 106 10.23 -5.96 -9.50
C ARG A 106 10.72 -5.65 -8.09
N GLN A 107 12.03 -5.80 -7.90
CA GLN A 107 12.67 -5.38 -6.66
C GLN A 107 12.86 -3.87 -6.69
N MET A 108 12.05 -3.15 -5.91
CA MET A 108 12.01 -1.69 -5.91
C MET A 108 11.60 -1.18 -4.53
N GLN A 109 12.12 0.00 -4.15
CA GLN A 109 11.55 0.77 -3.07
C GLN A 109 10.34 1.58 -3.59
N VAL A 110 9.39 1.91 -2.71
CA VAL A 110 8.25 2.76 -3.05
C VAL A 110 8.70 4.12 -3.64
N TYR A 111 9.84 4.64 -3.20
CA TYR A 111 10.38 5.91 -3.69
C TYR A 111 10.89 5.83 -5.14
N ASP A 112 11.31 4.65 -5.60
CA ASP A 112 11.76 4.46 -6.99
C ASP A 112 10.62 4.63 -7.99
N LEU A 113 9.36 4.51 -7.54
CA LEU A 113 8.19 4.82 -8.35
C LEU A 113 8.25 6.24 -8.91
N ALA A 114 8.87 7.20 -8.24
CA ALA A 114 9.03 8.57 -8.76
C ALA A 114 9.66 8.59 -10.16
N ARG A 115 10.53 7.62 -10.48
CA ARG A 115 11.24 7.50 -11.76
C ARG A 115 10.46 6.73 -12.83
N LEU A 116 9.37 6.05 -12.47
CA LEU A 116 8.53 5.35 -13.43
C LEU A 116 7.63 6.34 -14.16
N THR A 117 7.52 6.23 -15.48
CA THR A 117 6.55 7.00 -16.25
C THR A 117 5.16 6.36 -16.19
N GLY A 118 4.12 7.19 -16.27
CA GLY A 118 2.73 6.72 -16.31
C GLY A 118 2.09 6.57 -14.92
N LYS A 119 0.86 6.06 -14.94
CA LYS A 119 -0.02 5.86 -13.78
C LYS A 119 -0.73 4.52 -13.90
N PHE A 120 -1.34 4.10 -12.81
CA PHE A 120 -2.10 2.87 -12.67
C PHE A 120 -3.57 3.17 -12.39
N ASP A 121 -4.46 2.40 -13.00
CA ASP A 121 -5.90 2.51 -12.77
C ASP A 121 -6.28 2.10 -11.34
N LEU A 122 -5.55 1.13 -10.78
CA LEU A 122 -5.68 0.66 -9.40
C LEU A 122 -4.32 0.60 -8.69
N VAL A 123 -4.24 1.14 -7.47
CA VAL A 123 -3.06 0.99 -6.60
C VAL A 123 -3.46 0.33 -5.29
N LEU A 124 -2.79 -0.75 -4.91
CA LEU A 124 -2.80 -1.30 -3.56
C LEU A 124 -1.57 -0.79 -2.81
N PHE A 125 -1.80 -0.03 -1.74
CA PHE A 125 -0.76 0.46 -0.85
C PHE A 125 -1.13 0.07 0.59
N MET A 126 -1.02 -1.22 0.87
CA MET A 126 -1.52 -1.83 2.11
C MET A 126 -0.37 -2.46 2.88
N GLY A 127 -0.33 -2.24 4.20
CA GLY A 127 0.66 -2.91 5.05
C GLY A 127 2.08 -2.37 4.92
N VAL A 128 2.29 -1.22 4.25
CA VAL A 128 3.63 -0.68 3.98
C VAL A 128 3.89 0.66 4.67
N PHE A 129 2.91 1.54 4.74
CA PHE A 129 3.12 2.95 5.09
C PHE A 129 3.80 3.16 6.45
N TYR A 130 3.43 2.40 7.48
CA TYR A 130 4.02 2.48 8.82
C TYR A 130 5.49 2.02 8.89
N HIS A 131 5.97 1.29 7.88
CA HIS A 131 7.36 0.89 7.74
C HIS A 131 8.26 1.97 7.10
N LEU A 132 7.67 3.04 6.56
CA LEU A 132 8.40 4.01 5.76
C LEU A 132 8.99 5.12 6.61
N ARG A 133 10.29 5.37 6.44
CA ARG A 133 10.96 6.48 7.12
C ARG A 133 10.45 7.85 6.66
N TYR A 134 10.09 7.99 5.38
CA TYR A 134 9.63 9.23 4.75
C TYR A 134 8.18 9.06 4.24
N PRO A 135 7.19 8.92 5.15
CA PRO A 135 5.84 8.47 4.80
C PRO A 135 5.11 9.42 3.84
N MET A 136 5.20 10.73 4.06
CA MET A 136 4.54 11.71 3.19
C MET A 136 5.16 11.76 1.80
N LEU A 137 6.49 11.66 1.68
CA LEU A 137 7.14 11.58 0.37
C LEU A 137 6.65 10.36 -0.41
N ALA A 138 6.54 9.20 0.24
CA ALA A 138 6.00 8.01 -0.39
C ALA A 138 4.54 8.20 -0.82
N LEU A 139 3.69 8.77 0.05
CA LEU A 139 2.29 9.02 -0.28
C LEU A 139 2.14 10.00 -1.45
N ASP A 140 2.93 11.07 -1.50
CA ASP A 140 2.93 12.02 -2.62
C ASP A 140 3.38 11.37 -3.94
N ILE A 141 4.36 10.46 -3.89
CA ILE A 141 4.79 9.68 -5.06
C ILE A 141 3.66 8.75 -5.51
N VAL A 142 3.06 7.99 -4.58
CA VAL A 142 2.03 7.01 -4.89
C VAL A 142 0.76 7.68 -5.41
N ALA A 143 0.32 8.78 -4.80
CA ALA A 143 -0.81 9.57 -5.28
C ALA A 143 -0.61 10.04 -6.73
N GLN A 144 0.61 10.43 -7.11
CA GLN A 144 0.93 10.77 -8.50
C GLN A 144 0.89 9.57 -9.45
N LYS A 145 1.04 8.33 -8.95
CA LYS A 145 0.90 7.09 -9.71
C LYS A 145 -0.52 6.56 -9.77
N THR A 146 -1.46 7.12 -9.00
CA THR A 146 -2.86 6.72 -9.06
C THR A 146 -3.60 7.53 -10.13
N ALA A 147 -4.19 6.84 -11.12
CA ALA A 147 -5.08 7.42 -12.11
C ALA A 147 -6.56 7.29 -11.71
N GLY A 148 -6.95 6.11 -11.21
CA GLY A 148 -8.32 5.81 -10.82
C GLY A 148 -8.49 5.71 -9.32
N MET A 149 -8.17 4.55 -8.75
CA MET A 149 -8.45 4.25 -7.35
C MET A 149 -7.22 3.74 -6.59
N MET A 150 -7.17 4.00 -5.29
CA MET A 150 -6.17 3.50 -4.38
C MET A 150 -6.84 2.88 -3.14
N LEU A 151 -6.45 1.66 -2.80
CA LEU A 151 -6.71 1.09 -1.48
C LEU A 151 -5.48 1.31 -0.62
N PHE A 152 -5.64 2.13 0.41
CA PHE A 152 -4.60 2.47 1.36
C PHE A 152 -4.87 1.79 2.69
N GLN A 153 -3.85 1.15 3.29
CA GLN A 153 -3.95 0.58 4.63
C GLN A 153 -2.64 0.78 5.40
N THR A 154 -2.78 1.16 6.66
CA THR A 154 -1.67 1.29 7.62
C THR A 154 -2.17 0.96 9.02
N VAL A 155 -1.30 0.48 9.90
CA VAL A 155 -1.62 0.36 11.33
C VAL A 155 -1.98 1.74 11.88
N THR A 156 -3.04 1.80 12.68
CA THR A 156 -3.56 3.03 13.28
C THR A 156 -3.64 2.98 14.80
N MET A 157 -3.66 4.16 15.42
CA MET A 157 -4.06 4.29 16.82
C MET A 157 -5.55 3.99 16.98
N PRO A 158 -6.01 3.49 18.14
CA PRO A 158 -7.43 3.27 18.39
C PRO A 158 -8.28 4.54 18.26
N GLY A 159 -9.48 4.40 17.68
CA GLY A 159 -10.47 5.47 17.56
C GLY A 159 -10.68 5.94 16.11
N ARG A 160 -11.79 6.67 15.90
CA ARG A 160 -12.19 7.21 14.59
C ARG A 160 -12.63 8.67 14.65
N GLU A 161 -12.27 9.35 15.73
CA GLU A 161 -12.61 10.75 15.93
C GLU A 161 -11.87 11.64 14.93
N VAL A 162 -12.57 12.66 14.42
CA VAL A 162 -12.02 13.70 13.54
C VAL A 162 -12.50 15.05 14.05
N ALA A 163 -11.57 15.94 14.39
CA ALA A 163 -11.86 17.31 14.79
C ALA A 163 -12.18 18.18 13.55
N GLY A 164 -13.09 19.15 13.71
CA GLY A 164 -13.57 19.99 12.60
C GLY A 164 -12.75 21.26 12.33
N GLN A 165 -11.93 21.71 13.28
CA GLN A 165 -11.11 22.93 13.16
C GLN A 165 -9.64 22.56 12.99
N SER A 166 -8.95 23.24 12.07
CA SER A 166 -7.55 22.94 11.73
C SER A 166 -6.62 24.16 11.72
N ASP A 167 -7.16 25.36 11.93
CA ASP A 167 -6.38 26.61 11.96
C ASP A 167 -6.57 27.30 13.31
N PHE A 168 -5.44 27.48 13.99
CA PHE A 168 -5.30 27.98 15.35
C PHE A 168 -4.06 28.87 15.40
N TRP A 169 -4.07 29.90 16.25
CA TRP A 169 -2.87 30.71 16.47
C TRP A 169 -1.76 29.82 17.06
N ILE A 170 -0.48 30.10 16.75
CA ILE A 170 0.73 29.40 17.26
C ILE A 170 0.75 29.06 18.76
N ASN A 171 0.04 29.81 19.60
CA ASN A 171 0.00 29.64 21.06
C ASN A 171 -1.23 28.85 21.54
N GLU A 172 -2.22 28.60 20.67
CA GLU A 172 -3.44 27.84 20.98
C GLU A 172 -3.20 26.33 20.79
N ARG A 173 -2.19 25.81 21.49
CA ARG A 173 -1.68 24.44 21.29
C ARG A 173 -2.48 23.37 22.00
N ASP A 174 -3.35 23.74 22.93
CA ASP A 174 -4.18 22.77 23.67
C ASP A 174 -5.13 22.02 22.71
N ALA A 175 -5.54 22.63 21.60
CA ALA A 175 -6.30 21.99 20.53
C ALA A 175 -5.59 20.75 19.94
N LEU A 176 -4.24 20.73 19.95
CA LEU A 176 -3.45 19.58 19.47
C LEU A 176 -3.66 18.33 20.33
N LEU A 177 -4.17 18.48 21.56
CA LEU A 177 -4.44 17.37 22.47
C LEU A 177 -5.79 16.70 22.19
N GLU A 178 -6.70 17.33 21.45
CA GLU A 178 -8.02 16.78 21.15
C GLU A 178 -7.93 15.38 20.52
N LYS A 179 -8.88 14.50 20.87
CA LYS A 179 -8.85 13.10 20.43
C LYS A 179 -8.84 12.98 18.89
N GLY A 180 -9.64 13.82 18.22
CA GLY A 180 -9.75 13.88 16.77
C GLY A 180 -8.73 14.78 16.07
N TRP A 181 -7.74 15.33 16.79
CA TRP A 181 -6.64 16.06 16.16
C TRP A 181 -5.71 15.07 15.43
N PRO A 182 -5.26 15.36 14.19
CA PRO A 182 -4.27 14.55 13.48
C PRO A 182 -2.98 14.33 14.28
N LYS A 183 -2.67 13.07 14.63
CA LYS A 183 -1.47 12.69 15.39
C LYS A 183 -0.73 11.53 14.70
N LEU A 184 0.60 11.62 14.67
CA LEU A 184 1.49 10.51 14.35
C LEU A 184 2.33 10.19 15.59
N ALA A 185 2.20 8.97 16.10
CA ALA A 185 3.11 8.44 17.09
C ALA A 185 4.41 8.00 16.42
N PHE A 186 5.54 8.46 16.94
CA PHE A 186 6.86 7.99 16.52
C PHE A 186 7.24 6.75 17.33
N ILE A 187 7.69 5.70 16.64
CA ILE A 187 8.15 4.44 17.25
C ILE A 187 9.68 4.44 17.24
N GLU A 188 10.28 4.42 18.43
CA GLU A 188 11.74 4.55 18.59
C GLU A 188 12.48 3.22 18.42
N GLU A 189 11.95 2.14 18.97
CA GLU A 189 12.62 0.83 18.96
C GLU A 189 11.85 -0.21 18.15
N ARG A 190 10.68 -0.65 18.65
CA ARG A 190 9.88 -1.72 18.07
C ARG A 190 8.40 -1.53 18.37
N PHE A 191 7.54 -2.00 17.49
CA PHE A 191 6.12 -2.21 17.73
C PHE A 191 5.76 -3.65 17.34
N ALA A 192 5.03 -4.36 18.20
CA ALA A 192 4.69 -5.78 18.01
C ALA A 192 5.92 -6.70 17.69
N GLY A 193 7.09 -6.37 18.25
CA GLY A 193 8.35 -7.11 18.01
C GLY A 193 9.11 -6.72 16.75
N ASP A 194 8.51 -5.90 15.88
CA ASP A 194 9.06 -5.49 14.60
C ASP A 194 9.73 -4.10 14.69
N PRO A 195 11.05 -4.01 14.39
CA PRO A 195 11.83 -2.77 14.48
C PRO A 195 11.69 -1.86 13.27
N THR A 196 10.90 -2.27 12.27
CA THR A 196 10.75 -1.50 11.03
C THR A 196 9.57 -0.53 11.08
N ASN A 197 8.78 -0.55 12.16
CA ASN A 197 7.70 0.40 12.41
C ASN A 197 8.28 1.77 12.84
N TRP A 198 7.87 2.84 12.15
CA TRP A 198 8.30 4.22 12.48
C TRP A 198 7.15 5.12 12.92
N TRP A 199 5.99 4.97 12.28
CA TRP A 199 4.88 5.91 12.42
C TRP A 199 3.55 5.16 12.59
N ILE A 200 2.81 5.50 13.65
CA ILE A 200 1.43 5.03 13.84
C ILE A 200 0.53 6.25 13.93
N ALA A 201 -0.27 6.47 12.90
CA ALA A 201 -1.20 7.60 12.81
C ALA A 201 -2.53 7.26 13.49
N ASN A 202 -3.21 8.26 14.08
CA ASN A 202 -4.65 8.10 14.35
C ASN A 202 -5.47 8.27 13.07
N HIS A 203 -6.75 7.87 13.11
CA HIS A 203 -7.67 7.98 11.98
C HIS A 203 -7.69 9.38 11.35
N ALA A 204 -7.82 10.43 12.17
CA ALA A 204 -7.80 11.81 11.71
C ALA A 204 -6.53 12.18 10.91
N ALA A 205 -5.36 11.69 11.34
CA ALA A 205 -4.11 11.91 10.63
C ALA A 205 -4.05 11.16 9.32
N VAL A 206 -4.48 9.89 9.26
CA VAL A 206 -4.52 9.16 8.00
C VAL A 206 -5.37 9.91 6.98
N GLU A 207 -6.56 10.34 7.39
CA GLU A 207 -7.41 11.09 6.47
C GLU A 207 -6.83 12.44 6.06
N ALA A 208 -6.21 13.16 7.00
CA ALA A 208 -5.58 14.45 6.71
C ALA A 208 -4.40 14.30 5.74
N MET A 209 -3.58 13.26 5.90
CA MET A 209 -2.44 12.96 5.01
C MET A 209 -2.91 12.56 3.60
N LEU A 210 -3.95 11.73 3.49
CA LEU A 210 -4.54 11.37 2.20
C LEU A 210 -5.06 12.61 1.46
N ARG A 211 -5.80 13.47 2.16
CA ARG A 211 -6.30 14.73 1.59
C ARG A 211 -5.16 15.68 1.20
N SER A 212 -4.11 15.78 2.01
CA SER A 212 -2.97 16.67 1.69
C SER A 212 -2.14 16.18 0.50
N ALA A 213 -2.10 14.87 0.27
CA ALA A 213 -1.52 14.25 -0.93
C ALA A 213 -2.42 14.37 -2.18
N GLY A 214 -3.55 15.07 -2.08
CA GLY A 214 -4.47 15.31 -3.20
C GLY A 214 -5.41 14.14 -3.49
N MET A 215 -5.71 13.32 -2.48
CA MET A 215 -6.64 12.19 -2.60
C MET A 215 -7.97 12.49 -1.91
N ARG A 216 -9.06 12.10 -2.54
CA ARG A 216 -10.42 12.08 -1.99
C ARG A 216 -10.70 10.69 -1.43
N ILE A 217 -11.15 10.62 -0.19
CA ILE A 217 -11.55 9.35 0.44
C ILE A 217 -13.01 9.10 0.07
N THR A 218 -13.29 7.95 -0.54
CA THR A 218 -14.61 7.56 -1.05
C THR A 218 -15.24 6.43 -0.24
N GLY A 219 -14.48 5.76 0.63
CA GLY A 219 -15.02 4.76 1.54
C GLY A 219 -14.00 4.17 2.52
N HIS A 220 -14.50 3.38 3.47
CA HIS A 220 -13.71 2.64 4.44
C HIS A 220 -14.15 1.17 4.41
N PRO A 221 -13.63 0.35 3.49
CA PRO A 221 -14.13 -1.00 3.25
C PRO A 221 -13.80 -1.99 4.37
N GLY A 222 -12.92 -1.59 5.29
CA GLY A 222 -12.55 -2.39 6.45
C GLY A 222 -11.86 -1.54 7.51
N ASP A 223 -11.49 -2.18 8.61
CA ASP A 223 -10.71 -1.50 9.65
C ASP A 223 -9.33 -1.12 9.11
N GLU A 224 -8.96 0.14 9.35
CA GLU A 224 -7.70 0.75 8.91
C GLU A 224 -7.50 0.84 7.39
N ILE A 225 -8.55 0.59 6.61
CA ILE A 225 -8.50 0.60 5.15
C ILE A 225 -9.30 1.79 4.61
N TYR A 226 -8.71 2.50 3.65
CA TYR A 226 -9.24 3.71 3.05
C TYR A 226 -9.27 3.53 1.54
N LEU A 227 -10.47 3.63 0.95
CA LEU A 227 -10.62 3.70 -0.49
C LEU A 227 -10.54 5.17 -0.92
N CYS A 228 -9.65 5.45 -1.87
CA CYS A 228 -9.35 6.80 -2.32
C CYS A 228 -9.31 6.92 -3.85
N GLU A 229 -9.53 8.13 -4.35
CA GLU A 229 -9.32 8.52 -5.75
C GLU A 229 -8.62 9.88 -5.83
N PRO A 230 -7.95 10.25 -6.94
CA PRO A 230 -7.39 11.58 -7.11
C PRO A 230 -8.44 12.69 -6.99
N ASP A 231 -8.14 13.76 -6.25
CA ASP A 231 -9.02 14.91 -6.08
C ASP A 231 -8.58 16.11 -6.94
N PRO A 232 -9.19 16.35 -8.11
CA PRO A 232 -8.84 17.50 -8.94
C PRO A 232 -9.23 18.85 -8.34
N GLU A 233 -10.17 18.87 -7.37
CA GLU A 233 -10.61 20.11 -6.70
C GLU A 233 -9.65 20.51 -5.58
N LYS A 234 -8.88 19.56 -5.04
CA LYS A 234 -7.92 19.75 -3.96
C LYS A 234 -6.59 19.06 -4.27
N PRO A 235 -5.85 19.51 -5.31
CA PRO A 235 -4.58 18.90 -5.66
C PRO A 235 -3.55 19.06 -4.53
N SER A 236 -2.60 18.13 -4.46
CA SER A 236 -1.48 18.18 -3.49
C SER A 236 -0.73 19.51 -3.60
N CYS A 237 -0.24 20.01 -2.46
CA CYS A 237 0.69 21.14 -2.46
C CYS A 237 1.99 20.80 -3.23
N MET A 238 2.36 19.52 -3.32
CA MET A 238 3.52 19.02 -4.05
C MET A 238 3.34 19.07 -5.58
N THR A 239 2.12 19.21 -6.10
CA THR A 239 1.87 19.41 -7.53
C THR A 239 1.53 20.87 -7.86
N THR A 240 1.34 21.71 -6.84
CA THR A 240 0.98 23.12 -6.99
C THR A 240 2.12 24.03 -6.56
N TRP A 241 2.01 24.69 -5.40
CA TRP A 241 2.92 25.76 -4.98
C TRP A 241 4.23 25.26 -4.37
N ASN A 242 4.32 24.00 -3.93
CA ASN A 242 5.50 23.42 -3.29
C ASN A 242 6.22 22.36 -4.14
N ARG A 243 5.99 22.37 -5.45
CA ARG A 243 6.57 21.37 -6.37
C ARG A 243 8.11 21.31 -6.32
N SER A 244 8.77 22.41 -5.99
CA SER A 244 10.23 22.43 -5.82
C SER A 244 10.73 21.54 -4.69
N GLU A 245 9.98 21.42 -3.58
CA GLU A 245 10.35 20.53 -2.47
C GLU A 245 10.31 19.07 -2.93
N TYR A 246 9.21 18.68 -3.59
CA TYR A 246 9.06 17.34 -4.15
C TYR A 246 10.20 17.00 -5.13
N LEU A 247 10.46 17.87 -6.12
CA LEU A 247 11.52 17.67 -7.11
C LEU A 247 12.90 17.51 -6.45
N SER A 248 13.18 18.31 -5.42
CA SER A 248 14.42 18.19 -4.64
C SER A 248 14.50 16.83 -3.93
N ALA A 249 13.40 16.34 -3.36
CA ALA A 249 13.37 15.08 -2.63
C ALA A 249 13.58 13.85 -3.54
N VAL A 250 13.04 13.89 -4.77
CA VAL A 250 13.17 12.78 -5.74
C VAL A 250 14.37 12.90 -6.67
N GLN A 251 15.21 13.93 -6.49
CA GLN A 251 16.37 14.23 -7.33
C GLN A 251 16.03 14.42 -8.81
N ALA A 252 14.87 15.02 -9.10
CA ALA A 252 14.44 15.32 -10.46
C ALA A 252 14.55 16.83 -10.75
N GLN A 253 14.90 17.19 -11.97
CA GLN A 253 14.77 18.56 -12.47
C GLN A 253 13.33 18.84 -12.89
N LYS A 254 12.98 20.12 -13.03
CA LYS A 254 11.63 20.55 -13.45
C LYS A 254 11.21 19.99 -14.80
N ASP A 255 12.18 19.64 -15.66
CA ASP A 255 11.98 19.14 -17.01
C ASP A 255 12.04 17.60 -17.11
N ASP A 256 12.29 16.90 -15.99
CA ASP A 256 12.49 15.43 -15.96
C ASP A 256 11.18 14.62 -15.73
N LEU A 257 10.06 15.29 -15.41
CA LEU A 257 8.76 14.70 -15.02
C LEU A 257 7.57 15.44 -15.63
#